data_AF-A0A6J4QNE7-F1
#
_entry.id   AF-A0A6J4QNE7-F1
#
_cell.length_a   1.000
_cell.length_b   1.000
_cell.length_c   1.000
_cell.angle_alpha   90.00
_cell.angle_beta   90.00
_cell.angle_gamma   90.00
#
_symmetry.space_group_name_H-M   'P 1'
#
loop_
_entity.id
_entity.type
_entity.pdbx_description
1 polymer ?
#
loop_
_entity_poly.entity_id
_entity_poly.type
_entity_poly.pdbx_seq_one_letter_code
_entity_poly.pdbx_strand_id
1 'polypeptide(L)'
;MIRFFSLIARREGVSPREFHDHWRHPHGTMGRLIPGLRSYVQAHQIPTDLLGPDQDEFEGVVVAAFDSADQATGLADEPQYVDRVQPDEPSFQDLPKNRFFSTDEEVLVPRVKTQDGAGYADALWYDLDSSVSIQLLQFVRPGGDPGWVGDDDAELGRRIGALRHARNRPSREVHGDDPPFLGARQLWWPTVTAFNEGVRGDPDAFRELVGRGGDSLTLLAQSERFLR
;
A
#
# COMPACT_ATOMS: atom_id res chain seq x y z
N MET A 1 -10.32 9.77 -9.53
CA MET A 1 -10.34 8.98 -8.27
C MET A 1 -8.95 9.05 -7.69
N ILE A 2 -8.84 9.46 -6.43
CA ILE A 2 -7.58 9.57 -5.71
C ILE A 2 -7.32 8.29 -4.94
N ARG A 3 -6.11 7.76 -5.06
CA ARG A 3 -5.58 6.73 -4.16
C ARG A 3 -4.78 7.42 -3.07
N PHE A 4 -5.23 7.26 -1.84
CA PHE A 4 -4.63 7.84 -0.64
C PHE A 4 -3.88 6.77 0.14
N PHE A 5 -2.66 7.11 0.56
CA PHE A 5 -1.84 6.33 1.45
C PHE A 5 -1.59 7.08 2.76
N SER A 6 -1.75 6.42 3.91
CA SER A 6 -1.19 6.89 5.18
C SER A 6 -0.22 5.84 5.70
N LEU A 7 1.06 6.17 5.72
CA LEU A 7 2.12 5.32 6.26
C LEU A 7 2.20 5.61 7.76
N ILE A 8 1.96 4.60 8.57
CA ILE A 8 1.76 4.74 10.01
C ILE A 8 2.99 4.25 10.77
N ALA A 9 3.64 5.16 11.49
CA ALA A 9 4.74 4.84 12.38
C ALA A 9 4.17 4.40 13.74
N ARG A 10 4.66 3.28 14.27
CA ARG A 10 4.26 2.80 15.60
C ARG A 10 4.86 3.70 16.70
N ARG A 11 4.04 4.06 17.68
CA ARG A 11 4.46 4.80 18.87
C ARG A 11 5.49 4.01 19.67
N GLU A 12 6.50 4.71 20.20
CA GLU A 12 7.45 4.12 21.15
C GLU A 12 6.72 3.48 22.35
N GLY A 13 7.18 2.30 22.77
CA GLY A 13 6.61 1.56 23.89
C GLY A 13 5.35 0.73 23.58
N VAL A 14 4.75 0.87 22.39
CA VAL A 14 3.70 -0.04 21.90
C VAL A 14 4.38 -1.19 21.19
N SER A 15 4.06 -2.45 21.45
CA SER A 15 4.63 -3.58 20.68
C SER A 15 4.00 -3.70 19.28
N PRO A 16 4.67 -4.35 18.32
CA PRO A 16 4.08 -4.66 17.01
C PRO A 16 2.68 -5.27 17.11
N ARG A 17 2.55 -6.30 17.96
CA ARG A 17 1.28 -6.99 18.16
C ARG A 17 0.19 -6.03 18.68
N GLU A 18 0.48 -5.25 19.70
CA GLU A 18 -0.50 -4.28 20.24
C GLU A 18 -0.90 -3.24 19.20
N PHE A 19 0.03 -2.77 18.38
CA PHE A 19 -0.27 -1.87 17.26
C PHE A 19 -1.25 -2.52 16.28
N HIS A 20 -0.92 -3.71 15.77
CA HIS A 20 -1.76 -4.38 14.76
C HIS A 20 -3.13 -4.76 15.33
N ASP A 21 -3.20 -5.20 16.58
CA ASP A 21 -4.47 -5.54 17.25
C ASP A 21 -5.33 -4.28 17.43
N HIS A 22 -4.78 -3.19 17.96
CA HIS A 22 -5.49 -1.92 18.16
C HIS A 22 -5.91 -1.27 16.84
N TRP A 23 -5.03 -1.34 15.83
CA TRP A 23 -5.31 -0.78 14.50
C TRP A 23 -6.47 -1.50 13.81
N ARG A 24 -6.59 -2.83 13.96
CA ARG A 24 -7.79 -3.57 13.51
C ARG A 24 -9.03 -3.19 14.31
N HIS A 25 -8.91 -3.19 15.64
CA HIS A 25 -9.99 -2.84 16.56
C HIS A 25 -9.44 -2.23 17.86
N PRO A 26 -9.90 -1.04 18.27
CA PRO A 26 -11.09 -0.35 17.77
C PRO A 26 -10.87 0.51 16.52
N HIS A 27 -9.63 0.86 16.17
CA HIS A 27 -9.36 1.93 15.22
C HIS A 27 -9.98 1.70 13.84
N GLY A 28 -9.69 0.58 13.19
CA GLY A 28 -10.20 0.23 11.86
C GLY A 28 -11.72 0.06 11.83
N THR A 29 -12.31 -0.36 12.95
CA THR A 29 -13.78 -0.45 13.11
C THR A 29 -14.42 0.93 13.05
N MET A 30 -13.76 1.97 13.57
CA MET A 30 -14.21 3.36 13.48
C MET A 30 -13.87 3.98 12.11
N GLY A 31 -12.66 3.71 11.60
CA GLY A 31 -12.15 4.27 10.34
C GLY A 31 -12.98 3.89 9.12
N ARG A 32 -13.50 2.66 9.06
CA ARG A 32 -14.36 2.22 7.94
C ARG A 32 -15.69 2.99 7.82
N LEU A 33 -16.08 3.74 8.85
CA LEU A 33 -17.32 4.51 8.89
C LEU A 33 -17.16 5.93 8.35
N ILE A 34 -15.93 6.35 8.03
CA ILE A 34 -15.64 7.69 7.48
C ILE A 34 -16.40 7.86 6.15
N PRO A 35 -17.31 8.84 6.03
CA PRO A 35 -18.02 9.14 4.80
C PRO A 35 -17.08 9.47 3.63
N GLY A 36 -17.50 9.15 2.40
CA GLY A 36 -16.75 9.48 1.18
C GLY A 36 -15.65 8.48 0.80
N LEU A 37 -15.29 7.54 1.67
CA LEU A 37 -14.41 6.44 1.32
C LEU A 37 -15.05 5.55 0.24
N ARG A 38 -14.32 5.33 -0.86
CA ARG A 38 -14.66 4.36 -1.91
C ARG A 38 -14.10 2.98 -1.64
N SER A 39 -12.96 2.90 -0.97
CA SER A 39 -12.40 1.65 -0.46
C SER A 39 -11.52 1.95 0.75
N TYR A 40 -11.33 0.97 1.62
CA TYR A 40 -10.47 1.09 2.80
C TYR A 40 -9.82 -0.25 3.11
N VAL A 41 -8.49 -0.26 3.07
CA VAL A 41 -7.62 -1.40 3.35
C VAL A 41 -6.58 -0.99 4.39
N GLN A 42 -6.34 -1.86 5.36
CA GLN A 42 -5.21 -1.77 6.27
C GLN A 42 -4.12 -2.75 5.82
N ALA A 43 -3.04 -2.24 5.26
CA ALA A 43 -1.87 -3.03 4.90
C ALA A 43 -0.96 -3.15 6.13
N HIS A 44 -1.12 -4.24 6.88
CA HIS A 44 -0.29 -4.54 8.05
C HIS A 44 1.07 -5.06 7.59
N GLN A 45 2.15 -4.37 7.96
CA GLN A 45 3.49 -4.85 7.67
C GLN A 45 3.68 -6.28 8.21
N ILE A 46 4.36 -7.11 7.43
CA ILE A 46 4.79 -8.44 7.83
C ILE A 46 6.28 -8.61 7.51
N PRO A 47 7.05 -9.29 8.38
CA PRO A 47 8.48 -9.44 8.19
C PRO A 47 8.81 -10.32 6.98
N THR A 48 9.87 -9.95 6.26
CA THR A 48 10.46 -10.77 5.20
C THR A 48 11.97 -10.60 5.10
N ASP A 49 12.69 -11.69 4.84
CA ASP A 49 14.15 -11.67 4.62
C ASP A 49 14.54 -11.15 3.22
N LEU A 50 13.56 -10.85 2.36
CA LEU A 50 13.78 -10.36 1.00
C LEU A 50 14.00 -8.85 0.92
N LEU A 51 13.72 -8.13 2.01
CA LEU A 51 13.82 -6.67 2.11
C LEU A 51 14.81 -6.27 3.20
N GLY A 52 15.30 -5.03 3.13
CA GLY A 52 16.20 -4.46 4.13
C GLY A 52 15.51 -4.15 5.46
N PRO A 53 16.28 -3.70 6.47
CA PRO A 53 15.74 -3.34 7.78
C PRO A 53 14.76 -2.16 7.73
N ASP A 54 14.86 -1.31 6.71
CA ASP A 54 13.99 -0.14 6.54
C ASP A 54 12.52 -0.52 6.26
N GLN A 55 12.23 -1.79 5.95
CA GLN A 55 10.85 -2.28 5.80
C GLN A 55 10.00 -2.07 7.06
N ASP A 56 10.64 -2.00 8.23
CA ASP A 56 10.00 -1.84 9.55
C ASP A 56 9.90 -0.36 9.97
N GLU A 57 10.28 0.61 9.11
CA GLU A 57 10.16 2.04 9.43
C GLU A 57 8.70 2.46 9.69
N PHE A 58 7.75 1.78 9.03
CA PHE A 58 6.32 1.93 9.23
C PHE A 58 5.69 0.57 9.52
N GLU A 59 4.81 0.52 10.51
CA GLU A 59 4.16 -0.71 10.96
C GLU A 59 2.97 -1.09 10.06
N GLY A 60 2.53 -0.16 9.21
CA GLY A 60 1.53 -0.42 8.19
C GLY A 60 1.16 0.79 7.37
N VAL A 61 0.30 0.54 6.38
CA VAL A 61 -0.17 1.56 5.44
C VAL A 61 -1.69 1.49 5.30
N VAL A 62 -2.39 2.59 5.54
CA VAL A 62 -3.78 2.74 5.06
C VAL A 62 -3.73 2.90 3.55
N VAL A 63 -4.50 2.09 2.83
CA VAL A 63 -4.76 2.26 1.41
C VAL A 63 -6.24 2.56 1.24
N ALA A 64 -6.57 3.79 0.84
CA ALA A 64 -7.95 4.26 0.69
C ALA A 64 -8.18 4.89 -0.67
N ALA A 65 -9.44 4.93 -1.12
CA ALA A 65 -9.81 5.64 -2.33
C ALA A 65 -10.89 6.68 -2.08
N PHE A 66 -10.79 7.81 -2.77
CA PHE A 66 -11.77 8.91 -2.77
C PHE A 66 -12.12 9.29 -4.21
N ASP A 67 -13.30 9.88 -4.46
CA ASP A 67 -13.66 10.26 -5.84
C ASP A 67 -12.79 11.40 -6.37
N SER A 68 -12.42 12.35 -5.50
CA SER A 68 -11.72 13.60 -5.84
C SER A 68 -10.62 13.97 -4.84
N ALA A 69 -9.75 14.91 -5.25
CA ALA A 69 -8.75 15.52 -4.38
C ALA A 69 -9.40 16.23 -3.18
N ASP A 70 -10.47 16.98 -3.41
CA ASP A 70 -11.22 17.69 -2.34
C ASP A 70 -11.72 16.75 -1.24
N GLN A 71 -12.19 15.56 -1.59
CA GLN A 71 -12.61 14.57 -0.60
C GLN A 71 -11.42 14.00 0.18
N ALA A 72 -10.29 13.77 -0.49
CA ALA A 72 -9.09 13.26 0.16
C ALA A 72 -8.47 14.29 1.12
N THR A 73 -8.44 15.57 0.75
CA THR A 73 -7.91 16.66 1.59
C THR A 73 -8.89 17.05 2.69
N GLY A 74 -10.19 16.97 2.44
CA GLY A 74 -11.25 17.24 3.42
C GLY A 74 -11.35 16.20 4.55
N LEU A 75 -10.61 15.09 4.50
CA LEU A 75 -10.57 14.08 5.57
C LEU A 75 -10.25 14.69 6.94
N ALA A 76 -9.34 15.67 6.97
CA ALA A 76 -8.93 16.33 8.21
C ALA A 76 -10.06 17.12 8.90
N ASP A 77 -11.12 17.45 8.16
CA ASP A 77 -12.28 18.19 8.64
C ASP A 77 -13.55 17.31 8.75
N GLU A 78 -13.48 16.04 8.34
CA GLU A 78 -14.63 15.12 8.35
C GLU A 78 -15.03 14.78 9.80
N PRO A 79 -16.26 15.08 10.26
CA PRO A 79 -16.67 14.88 11.65
C PRO A 79 -16.45 13.46 12.18
N GLN A 80 -16.70 12.42 11.37
CA GLN A 80 -16.45 11.04 11.81
C GLN A 80 -14.95 10.79 12.07
N TYR A 81 -14.07 11.39 11.27
CA TYR A 81 -12.63 11.28 11.49
C TYR A 81 -12.20 12.08 12.72
N VAL A 82 -12.56 13.36 12.79
CA VAL A 82 -12.16 14.30 13.85
C VAL A 82 -12.67 13.85 15.23
N ASP A 83 -13.93 13.40 15.32
CA ASP A 83 -14.54 13.09 16.61
C ASP A 83 -14.19 11.69 17.14
N ARG A 84 -13.84 10.75 16.25
CA ARG A 84 -13.74 9.31 16.58
C ARG A 84 -12.40 8.66 16.26
N VAL A 85 -11.78 9.03 15.14
CA VAL A 85 -10.58 8.35 14.63
C VAL A 85 -9.32 9.09 15.07
N GLN A 86 -9.23 10.39 14.77
CA GLN A 86 -8.08 11.23 15.12
C GLN A 86 -7.72 11.19 16.62
N PRO A 87 -8.67 11.24 17.58
CA PRO A 87 -8.31 11.20 19.01
C PRO A 87 -7.69 9.88 19.46
N ASP A 88 -7.90 8.80 18.70
CA ASP A 88 -7.38 7.47 19.00
C ASP A 88 -5.94 7.28 18.47
N GLU A 89 -5.53 8.02 17.44
CA GLU A 89 -4.21 7.86 16.80
C GLU A 89 -3.01 7.98 17.76
N PRO A 90 -2.96 8.95 18.71
CA PRO A 90 -1.84 9.06 19.66
C PRO A 90 -1.71 7.86 20.61
N SER A 91 -2.72 6.98 20.69
CA SER A 91 -2.67 5.79 21.54
C SER A 91 -1.75 4.70 20.99
N PHE A 92 -1.44 4.72 19.69
CA PHE A 92 -0.63 3.68 19.03
C PHE A 92 0.31 4.19 17.92
N GLN A 93 0.13 5.42 17.45
CA GLN A 93 0.94 6.02 16.38
C GLN A 93 1.95 7.06 16.87
N ASP A 94 3.07 7.15 16.18
CA ASP A 94 4.04 8.26 16.27
C ASP A 94 3.68 9.31 15.20
N LEU A 95 2.71 10.18 15.53
CA LEU A 95 2.09 11.11 14.58
C LEU A 95 3.08 11.98 13.78
N PRO A 96 4.15 12.58 14.38
CA PRO A 96 5.15 13.34 13.61
C PRO A 96 5.88 12.53 12.52
N LYS A 97 5.94 11.20 12.66
CA LYS A 97 6.61 10.32 11.69
C LYS A 97 5.68 9.81 10.60
N ASN A 98 4.36 9.89 10.78
CA ASN A 98 3.42 9.49 9.74
C ASN A 98 3.66 10.26 8.44
N ARG A 99 3.37 9.60 7.32
CA ARG A 99 3.42 10.23 5.98
C ARG A 99 2.11 9.99 5.26
N PHE A 100 1.65 10.99 4.53
CA PHE A 100 0.41 10.95 3.76
C PHE A 100 0.70 11.18 2.30
N PHE A 101 0.09 10.41 1.42
CA PHE A 101 0.37 10.48 -0.01
C PHE A 101 -0.89 10.24 -0.85
N SER A 102 -1.45 11.30 -1.41
CA SER A 102 -2.53 11.24 -2.41
C SER A 102 -1.98 11.13 -3.82
N THR A 103 -2.56 10.24 -4.62
CA THR A 103 -2.01 9.82 -5.91
C THR A 103 -3.08 9.56 -6.95
N ASP A 104 -2.67 9.68 -8.22
CA ASP A 104 -3.37 9.10 -9.35
C ASP A 104 -2.80 7.71 -9.64
N GLU A 105 -3.67 6.70 -9.72
CA GLU A 105 -3.27 5.30 -9.95
C GLU A 105 -3.24 4.97 -11.44
N GLU A 106 -2.10 4.46 -11.91
CA GLU A 106 -1.93 3.81 -13.21
C GLU A 106 -1.92 2.29 -12.98
N VAL A 107 -2.96 1.60 -13.44
CA VAL A 107 -3.05 0.13 -13.32
C VAL A 107 -2.40 -0.52 -14.54
N LEU A 108 -1.27 -1.21 -14.32
CA LEU A 108 -0.53 -1.92 -15.38
C LEU A 108 -1.15 -3.28 -15.66
N VAL A 109 -1.49 -4.00 -14.59
CA VAL A 109 -2.13 -5.32 -14.65
C VAL A 109 -3.33 -5.26 -13.71
N PRO A 110 -4.57 -5.08 -14.23
CA PRO A 110 -5.76 -5.06 -13.38
C PRO A 110 -6.11 -6.45 -12.85
N ARG A 111 -5.85 -7.47 -13.67
CA ARG A 111 -6.04 -8.88 -13.39
C ARG A 111 -5.24 -9.72 -14.38
N VAL A 112 -4.64 -10.81 -13.93
CA VAL A 112 -4.05 -11.81 -14.83
C VAL A 112 -5.14 -12.56 -15.61
N LYS A 113 -4.77 -13.14 -16.75
CA LYS A 113 -5.72 -13.82 -17.64
C LYS A 113 -5.20 -15.19 -18.04
N THR A 114 -6.11 -16.14 -18.22
CA THR A 114 -5.77 -17.51 -18.66
C THR A 114 -5.09 -17.53 -20.04
N GLN A 115 -5.47 -16.61 -20.93
CA GLN A 115 -4.83 -16.43 -22.24
C GLN A 115 -3.35 -16.03 -22.15
N ASP A 116 -2.93 -15.46 -21.02
CA ASP A 116 -1.55 -15.04 -20.73
C ASP A 116 -0.82 -16.06 -19.85
N GLY A 117 -1.36 -17.29 -19.73
CA GLY A 117 -0.74 -18.40 -18.99
C GLY A 117 -1.13 -18.50 -17.50
N ALA A 118 -2.01 -17.64 -17.00
CA ALA A 118 -2.45 -17.71 -15.60
C ALA A 118 -3.34 -18.93 -15.32
N GLY A 119 -3.28 -19.46 -14.09
CA GLY A 119 -4.22 -20.47 -13.61
C GLY A 119 -5.66 -19.95 -13.60
N TYR A 120 -6.64 -20.86 -13.72
CA TYR A 120 -8.05 -20.47 -13.73
C TYR A 120 -8.48 -19.74 -12.45
N ALA A 121 -8.01 -20.21 -11.28
CA ALA A 121 -8.28 -19.56 -10.00
C ALA A 121 -7.68 -18.15 -9.93
N ASP A 122 -6.43 -17.98 -10.38
CA ASP A 122 -5.75 -16.68 -10.39
C ASP A 122 -6.45 -15.67 -11.30
N ALA A 123 -6.93 -16.12 -12.47
CA ALA A 123 -7.70 -15.28 -13.38
C ALA A 123 -9.07 -14.85 -12.83
N LEU A 124 -9.58 -15.54 -11.80
CA LEU A 124 -10.80 -15.16 -11.07
C LEU A 124 -10.50 -14.40 -9.78
N TRP A 125 -9.24 -14.27 -9.38
CA TRP A 125 -8.87 -13.62 -8.13
C TRP A 125 -8.83 -12.09 -8.28
N TYR A 126 -9.27 -11.37 -7.24
CA TYR A 126 -9.16 -9.92 -7.14
C TYR A 126 -8.98 -9.51 -5.68
N ASP A 127 -8.13 -8.51 -5.44
CA ASP A 127 -7.76 -8.06 -4.09
C ASP A 127 -8.98 -7.58 -3.29
N LEU A 128 -9.94 -6.90 -3.94
CA LEU A 128 -11.14 -6.41 -3.27
C LEU A 128 -12.26 -7.45 -3.10
N ASP A 129 -12.13 -8.64 -3.68
CA ASP A 129 -13.07 -9.76 -3.42
C ASP A 129 -12.62 -10.59 -2.21
N SER A 130 -11.32 -10.56 -1.87
CA SER A 130 -10.76 -11.25 -0.71
C SER A 130 -10.80 -10.35 0.53
N SER A 131 -10.93 -10.94 1.72
CA SER A 131 -10.79 -10.18 2.98
C SER A 131 -9.33 -9.91 3.32
N VAL A 132 -8.43 -10.79 2.87
CA VAL A 132 -7.00 -10.74 3.11
C VAL A 132 -6.27 -10.98 1.79
N SER A 133 -5.22 -10.21 1.53
CA SER A 133 -4.29 -10.39 0.42
C SER A 133 -2.87 -10.03 0.87
N ILE A 134 -1.86 -10.39 0.09
CA ILE A 134 -0.48 -9.93 0.31
C ILE A 134 -0.17 -8.82 -0.68
N GLN A 135 0.45 -7.76 -0.18
CA GLN A 135 0.78 -6.59 -0.96
C GLN A 135 2.23 -6.20 -0.75
N LEU A 136 2.96 -5.98 -1.83
CA LEU A 136 4.25 -5.28 -1.80
C LEU A 136 3.98 -3.80 -2.09
N LEU A 137 4.37 -2.93 -1.16
CA LEU A 137 4.22 -1.49 -1.26
C LEU A 137 5.61 -0.87 -1.29
N GLN A 138 5.88 -0.07 -2.32
CA GLN A 138 7.12 0.71 -2.42
C GLN A 138 6.79 2.19 -2.61
N PHE A 139 7.44 3.06 -1.84
CA PHE A 139 7.34 4.51 -1.91
C PHE A 139 8.72 5.09 -2.19
N VAL A 140 8.88 5.71 -3.36
CA VAL A 140 10.16 6.26 -3.81
C VAL A 140 10.34 7.64 -3.19
N ARG A 141 11.38 7.82 -2.37
CA ARG A 141 11.62 9.08 -1.67
C ARG A 141 12.05 10.18 -2.64
N PRO A 142 11.97 11.47 -2.27
CA PRO A 142 12.45 12.56 -3.12
C PRO A 142 13.93 12.43 -3.55
N GLY A 143 14.76 11.76 -2.74
CA GLY A 143 16.16 11.44 -3.07
C GLY A 143 16.36 10.14 -3.87
N GLY A 144 15.28 9.44 -4.20
CA GLY A 144 15.29 8.19 -4.98
C GLY A 144 15.53 8.42 -6.47
N ASP A 145 15.42 7.35 -7.25
CA ASP A 145 15.67 7.41 -8.69
C ASP A 145 14.43 7.97 -9.43
N PRO A 146 14.54 9.07 -10.20
CA PRO A 146 13.43 9.56 -11.02
C PRO A 146 13.03 8.58 -12.15
N GLY A 147 13.91 7.65 -12.52
CA GLY A 147 13.68 6.54 -13.42
C GLY A 147 13.06 5.30 -12.77
N TRP A 148 12.43 5.45 -11.60
CA TRP A 148 11.81 4.33 -10.86
C TRP A 148 10.76 3.53 -11.65
N VAL A 149 10.20 4.09 -12.73
CA VAL A 149 9.28 3.43 -13.67
C VAL A 149 10.03 2.96 -14.93
N GLY A 150 9.77 1.73 -15.39
CA GLY A 150 10.20 1.28 -16.73
C GLY A 150 9.15 0.45 -17.48
N ASP A 151 9.25 0.38 -18.80
CA ASP A 151 8.20 -0.22 -19.65
C ASP A 151 7.96 -1.72 -19.38
N ASP A 152 8.92 -2.38 -18.76
CA ASP A 152 8.95 -3.79 -18.36
C ASP A 152 8.39 -4.08 -16.96
N ASP A 153 7.96 -3.08 -16.17
CA ASP A 153 7.42 -3.30 -14.81
C ASP A 153 6.29 -4.36 -14.78
N ALA A 154 5.41 -4.35 -15.78
CA ALA A 154 4.32 -5.31 -15.89
C ALA A 154 4.84 -6.74 -16.11
N GLU A 155 5.92 -6.89 -16.88
CA GLU A 155 6.59 -8.16 -17.11
C GLU A 155 7.34 -8.64 -15.87
N LEU A 156 8.13 -7.76 -15.24
CA LEU A 156 8.84 -8.05 -14.00
C LEU A 156 7.87 -8.51 -12.89
N GLY A 157 6.75 -7.79 -12.71
CA GLY A 157 5.69 -8.16 -11.77
C GLY A 157 5.09 -9.54 -12.07
N ARG A 158 4.86 -9.88 -13.34
CA ARG A 158 4.36 -11.20 -13.75
C ARG A 158 5.37 -12.32 -13.45
N ARG A 159 6.66 -12.08 -13.71
CA ARG A 159 7.74 -13.06 -13.47
C ARG A 159 7.86 -13.43 -11.99
N ILE A 160 7.52 -12.52 -11.08
CA ILE A 160 7.46 -12.77 -9.63
C ILE A 160 6.06 -13.16 -9.13
N GLY A 161 5.14 -13.50 -10.04
CA GLY A 161 3.83 -14.07 -9.71
C GLY A 161 2.77 -13.07 -9.22
N ALA A 162 2.97 -11.77 -9.38
CA ALA A 162 1.98 -10.77 -8.97
C ALA A 162 0.71 -10.88 -9.84
N LEU A 163 -0.46 -10.94 -9.19
CA LEU A 163 -1.76 -11.06 -9.87
C LEU A 163 -2.37 -9.70 -10.26
N ARG A 164 -1.89 -8.63 -9.61
CA ARG A 164 -2.22 -7.24 -9.91
C ARG A 164 -0.96 -6.39 -9.75
N HIS A 165 -0.81 -5.35 -10.56
CA HIS A 165 0.31 -4.41 -10.49
C HIS A 165 -0.20 -3.00 -10.85
N ALA A 166 0.08 -2.04 -9.97
CA ALA A 166 -0.22 -0.63 -10.19
C ALA A 166 0.97 0.27 -9.81
N ARG A 167 0.99 1.45 -10.41
CA ARG A 167 1.86 2.56 -10.06
C ARG A 167 1.02 3.74 -9.63
N ASN A 168 1.59 4.58 -8.80
CA ASN A 168 0.92 5.74 -8.24
C ASN A 168 1.82 6.95 -8.43
N ARG A 169 1.33 7.92 -9.18
CA ARG A 169 2.01 9.21 -9.33
C ARG A 169 1.41 10.23 -8.36
N PRO A 170 2.20 11.15 -7.81
CA PRO A 170 1.68 12.19 -6.93
C PRO A 170 0.51 12.93 -7.60
N SER A 171 -0.59 13.09 -6.86
CA SER A 171 -1.68 13.94 -7.35
C SER A 171 -1.22 15.39 -7.29
N ARG A 172 -1.12 16.04 -8.46
CA ARG A 172 -0.73 17.44 -8.56
C ARG A 172 -1.74 18.37 -7.88
N GLU A 173 -3.02 17.99 -7.89
CA GLU A 173 -4.09 18.75 -7.22
C GLU A 173 -3.91 18.81 -5.70
N VAL A 174 -3.33 17.76 -5.10
CA VAL A 174 -3.11 17.70 -3.64
C VAL A 174 -1.75 18.25 -3.24
N HIS A 175 -0.68 17.88 -3.96
CA HIS A 175 0.70 18.16 -3.52
C HIS A 175 1.36 19.34 -4.24
N GLY A 176 0.77 19.84 -5.32
CA GLY A 176 1.42 20.85 -6.16
C GLY A 176 2.75 20.34 -6.72
N ASP A 177 3.82 21.10 -6.46
CA ASP A 177 5.17 20.83 -6.99
C ASP A 177 6.12 20.20 -5.94
N ASP A 178 5.66 19.92 -4.71
CA ASP A 178 6.47 19.37 -3.60
C ASP A 178 5.84 18.11 -2.99
N PRO A 179 5.77 17.00 -3.75
CA PRO A 179 5.19 15.77 -3.25
C PRO A 179 6.10 15.05 -2.24
N PRO A 180 5.54 14.34 -1.23
CA PRO A 180 6.34 13.65 -0.21
C PRO A 180 7.10 12.43 -0.75
N PHE A 181 6.73 11.95 -1.94
CA PHE A 181 7.34 10.83 -2.66
C PHE A 181 7.35 11.13 -4.16
N LEU A 182 8.34 10.63 -4.90
CA LEU A 182 8.36 10.68 -6.37
C LEU A 182 7.25 9.82 -6.99
N GLY A 183 6.82 8.78 -6.25
CA GLY A 183 5.75 7.88 -6.65
C GLY A 183 5.70 6.66 -5.74
N ALA A 184 4.74 5.78 -6.02
CA ALA A 184 4.63 4.50 -5.34
C ALA A 184 4.30 3.36 -6.31
N ARG A 185 4.62 2.14 -5.90
CA ARG A 185 4.33 0.89 -6.60
C ARG A 185 3.57 -0.05 -5.68
N GLN A 186 2.60 -0.74 -6.25
CA GLN A 186 1.79 -1.72 -5.55
C GLN A 186 1.71 -3.01 -6.37
N LEU A 187 2.00 -4.15 -5.74
CA LEU A 187 1.80 -5.49 -6.32
C LEU A 187 1.05 -6.39 -5.35
N TRP A 188 0.25 -7.32 -5.87
CA TRP A 188 -0.60 -8.18 -5.04
C TRP A 188 -0.46 -9.67 -5.34
N TRP A 189 -0.55 -10.47 -4.28
CA TRP A 189 -0.60 -11.93 -4.30
C TRP A 189 -1.76 -12.42 -3.41
N PRO A 190 -2.29 -13.62 -3.67
CA PRO A 190 -3.36 -14.18 -2.85
C PRO A 190 -2.85 -14.67 -1.48
N THR A 191 -1.59 -15.09 -1.39
CA THR A 191 -0.98 -15.62 -0.14
C THR A 191 0.50 -15.28 -0.06
N VAL A 192 1.06 -15.34 1.16
CA VAL A 192 2.50 -15.11 1.38
C VAL A 192 3.34 -16.22 0.75
N THR A 193 2.81 -17.45 0.69
CA THR A 193 3.43 -18.56 -0.03
C THR A 193 3.55 -18.25 -1.52
N ALA A 194 2.48 -17.76 -2.15
CA ALA A 194 2.50 -17.39 -3.57
C ALA A 194 3.51 -16.27 -3.86
N PHE A 195 3.59 -15.26 -2.99
CA PHE A 195 4.63 -14.23 -3.07
C PHE A 195 6.04 -14.83 -2.98
N ASN A 196 6.30 -15.66 -1.96
CA ASN A 196 7.62 -16.27 -1.75
C ASN A 196 8.02 -17.23 -2.87
N GLU A 197 7.08 -18.00 -3.42
CA GLU A 197 7.33 -18.90 -4.56
C GLU A 197 7.62 -18.11 -5.83
N GLY A 198 6.85 -17.05 -6.10
CA GLY A 198 7.07 -16.18 -7.24
C GLY A 198 8.45 -15.52 -7.22
N VAL A 199 8.83 -14.90 -6.08
CA VAL A 199 10.15 -14.27 -5.94
C VAL A 199 11.28 -15.31 -5.98
N ARG A 200 11.09 -16.51 -5.42
CA ARG A 200 12.08 -17.60 -5.53
C ARG A 200 12.26 -18.08 -6.97
N GLY A 201 11.18 -18.05 -7.77
CA GLY A 201 11.21 -18.41 -9.17
C GLY A 201 12.03 -17.44 -10.02
N ASP A 202 12.05 -16.16 -9.65
CA ASP A 202 12.80 -15.12 -10.38
C ASP A 202 13.33 -14.00 -9.45
N PRO A 203 14.42 -14.26 -8.70
CA PRO A 203 14.97 -13.29 -7.76
C PRO A 203 15.63 -12.09 -8.46
N ASP A 204 16.08 -12.25 -9.71
CA ASP A 204 16.62 -11.15 -10.50
C ASP A 204 15.52 -10.15 -10.86
N ALA A 205 14.34 -10.62 -11.30
CA ALA A 205 13.21 -9.75 -11.59
C ALA A 205 12.75 -8.97 -10.35
N PHE A 206 12.73 -9.60 -9.18
CA PHE A 206 12.39 -8.93 -7.93
C PHE A 206 13.41 -7.83 -7.57
N ARG A 207 14.71 -8.16 -7.61
CA ARG A 207 15.79 -7.21 -7.32
C ARG A 207 15.80 -6.04 -8.29
N GLU A 208 15.57 -6.30 -9.57
CA GLU A 208 15.50 -5.25 -10.58
C GLU A 208 14.31 -4.31 -10.32
N LEU A 209 13.12 -4.87 -10.12
CA LEU A 209 11.91 -4.07 -9.93
C LEU A 209 11.99 -3.21 -8.67
N VAL A 210 12.36 -3.81 -7.53
CA VAL A 210 12.49 -3.10 -6.25
C VAL A 210 13.68 -2.13 -6.29
N GLY A 211 14.82 -2.56 -6.84
CA GLY A 211 16.04 -1.77 -6.89
C GLY A 211 15.93 -0.50 -7.74
N ARG A 212 15.04 -0.48 -8.75
CA ARG A 212 14.82 0.67 -9.64
C ARG A 212 14.37 1.94 -8.89
N GLY A 213 13.78 1.80 -7.71
CA GLY A 213 13.40 2.94 -6.88
C GLY A 213 14.58 3.71 -6.27
N GLY A 214 15.77 3.10 -6.19
CA GLY A 214 16.89 3.68 -5.43
C GLY A 214 16.51 3.86 -3.96
N ASP A 215 16.66 5.09 -3.44
CA ASP A 215 16.18 5.46 -2.10
C ASP A 215 14.65 5.38 -2.02
N SER A 216 14.17 4.30 -1.41
CA SER A 216 12.76 3.98 -1.33
C SER A 216 12.44 3.22 -0.04
N LEU A 217 11.26 3.47 0.49
CA LEU A 217 10.66 2.61 1.51
C LEU A 217 9.94 1.46 0.80
N THR A 218 10.33 0.22 1.07
CA THR A 218 9.63 -0.96 0.57
C THR A 218 9.20 -1.84 1.74
N LEU A 219 7.94 -2.23 1.78
CA LEU A 219 7.42 -3.16 2.80
C LEU A 219 6.51 -4.21 2.17
N LEU A 220 6.55 -5.41 2.75
CA LEU A 220 5.58 -6.46 2.50
C LEU A 220 4.48 -6.35 3.55
N ALA A 221 3.23 -6.48 3.13
CA ALA A 221 2.08 -6.37 4.01
C ALA A 221 1.06 -7.48 3.79
N GLN A 222 0.39 -7.85 4.88
CA GLN A 222 -0.92 -8.49 4.84
C GLN A 222 -1.98 -7.38 4.79
N SER A 223 -2.63 -7.25 3.64
CA SER A 223 -3.66 -6.25 3.39
C SER A 223 -5.04 -6.79 3.75
N GLU A 224 -5.65 -6.17 4.75
CA GLU A 224 -6.98 -6.50 5.28
C GLU A 224 -8.01 -5.47 4.80
N ARG A 225 -9.06 -5.95 4.13
CA ARG A 225 -10.08 -5.07 3.54
C ARG A 225 -11.22 -4.82 4.51
N PHE A 226 -11.48 -3.54 4.77
CA PHE A 226 -12.57 -3.07 5.62
C PHE A 226 -13.75 -2.50 4.82
N LEU A 227 -13.48 -1.91 3.64
CA LEU A 227 -14.49 -1.39 2.71
C LEU A 227 -14.07 -1.70 1.27
N ARG A 228 -15.03 -2.17 0.46
CA ARG A 228 -14.86 -2.41 -0.98
C ARG A 228 -15.26 -1.18 -1.77
#